data_AF-A0A4Q0VWW1-F1
#
_entry.id   AF-A0A4Q0VWW1-F1
#
_cell.length_a   1.000
_cell.length_b   1.000
_cell.length_c   1.000
_cell.angle_alpha   90.00
_cell.angle_beta   90.00
_cell.angle_gamma   90.00
#
_symmetry.space_group_name_H-M   'P 1'
#
loop_
_entity.id
_entity.type
_entity.pdbx_description
1 polymer ?
#
loop_
_entity_poly.entity_id
_entity_poly.type
_entity_poly.pdbx_seq_one_letter_code
_entity_poly.pdbx_strand_id
1 'polypeptide(L)'
;MNRFAYYSEDPEQVEEYVKSILPFISDIREFELHYIEQTPYIEVIEKSGTSHRRVFYSRKEYEASMKNSFRQLVRKLRYTFILRDDSLNEVWLNTSTKMIETLNILHMLGIKEFHHYRNKATYKATNLVPKHDFNVLVEDADENKLFLAKFKFPYACKRLKAVEYIQQFGYLKPYATKFEYGKDITYFDKSTIREAEAYEYATNNSFLFEDEGMNLKTGLLIIEEVAKLSGGDVDIVLFSH
;
A
#
# COMPACT_ATOMS: atom_id res chain seq x y z
N MET A 1 -12.80 4.37 18.25
CA MET A 1 -13.04 3.74 16.94
C MET A 1 -13.14 4.86 15.92
N ASN A 2 -12.09 5.08 15.14
CA ASN A 2 -12.12 6.10 14.09
C ASN A 2 -12.61 5.50 12.79
N ARG A 3 -13.39 6.28 12.04
CA ARG A 3 -13.85 5.91 10.70
C ARG A 3 -13.35 6.93 9.71
N PHE A 4 -12.59 6.46 8.76
CA PHE A 4 -12.07 7.22 7.64
C PHE A 4 -12.88 6.82 6.41
N ALA A 5 -13.53 7.78 5.78
CA ALA A 5 -14.25 7.54 4.54
C ALA A 5 -13.78 8.54 3.50
N TYR A 6 -13.27 8.02 2.39
CA TYR A 6 -12.85 8.83 1.27
C TYR A 6 -13.33 8.23 -0.03
N TYR A 7 -13.66 9.11 -0.94
CA TYR A 7 -14.04 8.70 -2.26
C TYR A 7 -13.71 9.83 -3.18
N SER A 8 -13.03 9.43 -4.23
CA SER A 8 -12.88 10.17 -5.45
C SER A 8 -13.36 9.29 -6.58
N GLU A 9 -13.64 9.91 -7.72
CA GLU A 9 -13.78 9.20 -8.97
C GLU A 9 -12.46 8.93 -9.66
N ASP A 10 -11.44 9.64 -9.21
CA ASP A 10 -10.05 9.50 -9.61
C ASP A 10 -9.37 8.47 -8.69
N PRO A 11 -8.97 7.29 -9.22
CA PRO A 11 -8.30 6.26 -8.44
C PRO A 11 -6.97 6.71 -7.83
N GLU A 12 -6.23 7.61 -8.51
CA GLU A 12 -4.94 8.12 -8.03
C GLU A 12 -5.13 8.92 -6.74
N GLN A 13 -6.16 9.77 -6.69
CA GLN A 13 -6.50 10.51 -5.47
C GLN A 13 -6.91 9.60 -4.30
N VAL A 14 -7.46 8.42 -4.58
CA VAL A 14 -7.79 7.44 -3.54
C VAL A 14 -6.52 6.82 -2.97
N GLU A 15 -5.54 6.51 -3.83
CA GLU A 15 -4.22 6.05 -3.39
C GLU A 15 -3.50 7.11 -2.55
N GLU A 16 -3.43 8.35 -3.04
CA GLU A 16 -2.83 9.48 -2.30
C GLU A 16 -3.50 9.70 -0.94
N TYR A 17 -4.84 9.60 -0.89
CA TYR A 17 -5.56 9.68 0.37
C TYR A 17 -5.12 8.58 1.34
N VAL A 18 -5.05 7.32 0.89
CA VAL A 18 -4.60 6.22 1.74
C VAL A 18 -3.19 6.50 2.26
N LYS A 19 -2.27 6.94 1.38
CA LYS A 19 -0.90 7.32 1.76
C LYS A 19 -0.89 8.38 2.86
N SER A 20 -1.76 9.39 2.75
CA SER A 20 -1.86 10.48 3.73
C SER A 20 -2.36 10.04 5.11
N ILE A 21 -3.16 8.96 5.19
CA ILE A 21 -3.72 8.49 6.46
C ILE A 21 -2.94 7.37 7.13
N LEU A 22 -1.91 6.82 6.47
CA LEU A 22 -1.06 5.75 7.04
C LEU A 22 -0.48 6.06 8.43
N PRO A 23 -0.12 7.31 8.79
CA PRO A 23 0.32 7.61 10.16
C PRO A 23 -0.76 7.42 11.24
N PHE A 24 -2.03 7.33 10.85
CA PHE A 24 -3.18 7.24 11.76
C PHE A 24 -3.84 5.85 11.79
N ILE A 25 -3.36 4.92 10.97
CA ILE A 25 -3.87 3.55 10.92
C ILE A 25 -2.75 2.54 11.20
N SER A 26 -3.15 1.41 11.77
CA SER A 26 -2.28 0.28 12.09
C SER A 26 -2.37 -0.80 11.00
N ASP A 27 -1.84 -2.00 11.29
CA ASP A 27 -1.87 -3.12 10.35
C ASP A 27 -3.30 -3.52 10.01
N ILE A 28 -3.59 -3.60 8.71
CA ILE A 28 -4.90 -4.07 8.23
C ILE A 28 -5.03 -5.58 8.47
N ARG A 29 -5.99 -5.95 9.33
CA ARG A 29 -6.31 -7.35 9.69
C ARG A 29 -7.51 -7.89 8.94
N GLU A 30 -8.39 -7.00 8.46
CA GLU A 30 -9.55 -7.38 7.68
C GLU A 30 -9.68 -6.55 6.42
N PHE A 31 -10.15 -7.21 5.36
CA PHE A 31 -10.45 -6.58 4.09
C PHE A 31 -11.82 -7.08 3.61
N GLU A 32 -12.71 -6.14 3.29
CA GLU A 32 -13.97 -6.42 2.64
C GLU A 32 -14.10 -5.67 1.32
N LEU A 33 -14.72 -6.34 0.38
CA LEU A 33 -15.09 -5.85 -0.93
C LEU A 33 -16.60 -6.01 -1.08
N HIS A 34 -17.28 -4.93 -1.46
CA HIS A 34 -18.70 -4.97 -1.77
C HIS A 34 -18.98 -4.24 -3.08
N TYR A 35 -19.69 -4.88 -4.00
CA TYR A 35 -20.29 -4.18 -5.14
C TYR A 35 -21.40 -3.25 -4.63
N ILE A 36 -21.56 -2.05 -5.22
CA ILE A 36 -22.48 -1.02 -4.71
C ILE A 36 -23.92 -1.49 -4.48
N GLU A 37 -24.41 -2.45 -5.27
CA GLU A 37 -25.77 -3.00 -5.10
C GLU A 37 -25.91 -3.95 -3.92
N GLN A 38 -24.78 -4.48 -3.42
CA GLN A 38 -24.68 -5.40 -2.30
C GLN A 38 -24.01 -4.75 -1.08
N THR A 39 -23.61 -3.48 -1.19
CA THR A 39 -22.97 -2.76 -0.08
C THR A 39 -23.99 -2.54 1.05
N PRO A 40 -23.62 -2.74 2.33
CA PRO A 40 -24.55 -2.54 3.45
C PRO A 40 -24.91 -1.06 3.71
N TYR A 41 -24.38 -0.15 2.90
CA TYR A 41 -24.30 1.28 3.19
C TYR A 41 -24.82 2.10 2.00
N ILE A 42 -25.27 3.33 2.25
CA ILE A 42 -25.85 4.17 1.19
C ILE A 42 -25.15 5.52 1.19
N GLU A 43 -24.61 5.87 0.03
CA GLU A 43 -23.99 7.16 -0.18
C GLU A 43 -24.96 8.12 -0.87
N VAL A 44 -25.02 9.35 -0.38
CA VAL A 44 -25.88 10.40 -0.91
C VAL A 44 -25.06 11.66 -1.20
N ILE A 45 -25.21 12.15 -2.42
CA ILE A 45 -24.77 13.50 -2.80
C ILE A 45 -25.99 14.41 -2.69
N GLU A 46 -25.99 15.28 -1.69
CA GLU A 46 -26.99 16.33 -1.52
C GLU A 46 -26.60 17.55 -2.37
N LYS A 47 -27.43 17.90 -3.35
CA LYS A 47 -27.25 19.12 -4.14
C LYS A 47 -28.00 20.28 -3.48
N SER A 48 -27.32 21.04 -2.62
CA SER A 48 -27.89 22.24 -1.98
C SER A 48 -26.97 23.46 -2.19
N GLY A 49 -26.96 24.03 -3.40
CA GLY A 49 -26.15 25.21 -3.76
C GLY A 49 -24.64 24.96 -3.86
N THR A 50 -24.11 24.12 -2.97
CA THR A 50 -22.81 23.43 -3.05
C THR A 50 -23.09 21.93 -2.91
N SER A 51 -22.27 21.09 -3.54
CA SER A 51 -22.41 19.64 -3.44
C SER A 51 -21.95 19.20 -2.04
N HIS A 52 -22.88 18.95 -1.13
CA HIS A 52 -22.58 18.38 0.18
C HIS A 52 -22.76 16.87 0.13
N ARG A 53 -21.78 16.15 0.66
CA ARG A 53 -21.71 14.70 0.54
C ARG A 53 -21.91 14.06 1.91
N ARG A 54 -22.84 13.11 1.98
CA ARG A 54 -23.21 12.43 3.22
C ARG A 54 -23.17 10.93 3.02
N VAL A 55 -22.42 10.24 3.88
CA VAL A 55 -22.33 8.78 3.90
C VAL A 55 -23.24 8.28 5.01
N PHE A 56 -24.16 7.35 4.69
CA PHE A 56 -24.99 6.68 5.67
C PHE A 56 -24.48 5.26 5.91
N TYR A 57 -24.22 4.92 7.18
CA TYR A 57 -23.62 3.67 7.61
C TYR A 57 -24.66 2.58 7.86
N SER A 58 -25.91 2.82 7.48
CA SER A 58 -26.89 1.76 7.28
C SER A 58 -28.02 2.22 6.36
N ARG A 59 -28.69 1.24 5.75
CA ARG A 59 -29.93 1.48 5.01
C ARG A 59 -31.02 2.14 5.87
N LYS A 60 -31.07 1.83 7.16
CA LYS A 60 -32.02 2.42 8.13
C LYS A 60 -31.74 3.90 8.37
N GLU A 61 -30.48 4.30 8.50
CA GLU A 61 -30.07 5.71 8.64
C GLU A 61 -30.41 6.52 7.38
N TYR A 62 -30.20 5.93 6.20
CA TYR A 62 -30.58 6.54 4.92
C TYR A 62 -32.10 6.68 4.75
N GLU A 63 -32.88 5.63 5.02
CA GLU A 63 -34.34 5.68 4.91
C GLU A 63 -34.95 6.71 5.88
N ALA A 64 -34.32 6.93 7.04
CA ALA A 64 -34.70 7.98 7.97
C ALA A 64 -34.40 9.40 7.44
N SER A 65 -33.31 9.59 6.70
CA SER A 65 -32.94 10.89 6.12
C SER A 65 -33.78 11.28 4.89
N MET A 66 -34.22 10.28 4.11
CA MET A 66 -35.08 10.44 2.93
C MET A 66 -36.45 11.07 3.23
N LYS A 67 -36.91 11.05 4.49
CA LYS A 67 -38.19 11.67 4.88
C LYS A 67 -38.19 13.20 4.80
N ASN A 68 -37.03 13.85 4.71
CA ASN A 68 -36.88 15.31 4.87
C ASN A 68 -36.22 16.05 3.68
N SER A 69 -36.49 15.64 2.43
CA SER A 69 -36.42 16.45 1.19
C SER A 69 -35.26 16.29 0.19
N PHE A 70 -35.67 16.53 -1.08
CA PHE A 70 -35.01 16.83 -2.37
C PHE A 70 -33.99 15.88 -3.06
N ARG A 71 -34.36 15.56 -4.33
CA ARG A 71 -33.61 14.93 -5.44
C ARG A 71 -32.15 14.57 -5.16
N GLN A 72 -31.96 13.36 -4.65
CA GLN A 72 -30.64 12.74 -4.48
C GLN A 72 -30.27 11.98 -5.76
N LEU A 73 -29.10 12.27 -6.33
CA LEU A 73 -28.56 11.50 -7.45
C LEU A 73 -27.77 10.32 -6.88
N VAL A 74 -28.39 9.13 -6.84
CA VAL A 74 -27.67 7.89 -6.50
C VAL A 74 -26.82 7.50 -7.71
N ARG A 75 -25.54 7.87 -7.70
CA ARG A 75 -24.59 7.46 -8.75
C ARG A 75 -24.29 5.97 -8.57
N LYS A 76 -24.89 5.15 -9.43
CA LYS A 76 -24.62 3.72 -9.50
C LYS A 76 -23.36 3.49 -10.32
N LEU A 77 -22.41 2.78 -9.70
CA LEU A 77 -21.31 1.97 -10.23
C LEU A 77 -20.05 2.28 -9.42
N ARG A 78 -19.65 1.37 -8.50
CA ARG A 78 -18.27 1.08 -8.04
C ARG A 78 -18.24 0.08 -6.87
N TYR A 79 -17.04 -0.37 -6.50
CA TYR A 79 -16.84 -1.21 -5.33
C TYR A 79 -16.51 -0.36 -4.11
N THR A 80 -17.04 -0.76 -2.95
CA THR A 80 -16.61 -0.24 -1.65
C THR A 80 -15.60 -1.20 -1.06
N PHE A 81 -14.40 -0.68 -0.78
CA PHE A 81 -13.36 -1.36 -0.04
C PHE A 81 -13.48 -0.92 1.42
N ILE A 82 -13.49 -1.88 2.34
CA ILE A 82 -13.48 -1.61 3.76
C ILE A 82 -12.26 -2.33 4.33
N LEU A 83 -11.34 -1.55 4.86
CA LEU A 83 -10.13 -2.04 5.51
C LEU A 83 -10.32 -1.82 7.01
N ARG A 84 -10.04 -2.85 7.82
CA ARG A 84 -10.03 -2.71 9.28
C ARG A 84 -8.67 -3.04 9.83
N ASP A 85 -8.17 -2.16 10.67
CA ASP A 85 -6.89 -2.33 11.34
C ASP A 85 -7.04 -3.05 12.69
N ASP A 86 -5.93 -3.43 13.32
CA ASP A 86 -5.95 -4.12 14.63
C ASP A 86 -6.41 -3.22 15.80
N SER A 87 -6.46 -1.90 15.57
CA SER A 87 -7.01 -0.90 16.48
C SER A 87 -8.50 -0.62 16.26
N LEU A 88 -9.17 -1.44 15.44
CA LEU A 88 -10.60 -1.33 15.07
C LEU A 88 -10.96 -0.05 14.30
N ASN A 89 -9.99 0.67 13.75
CA ASN A 89 -10.27 1.74 12.80
C ASN A 89 -10.76 1.14 11.49
N GLU A 90 -11.67 1.85 10.82
CA GLU A 90 -12.19 1.44 9.53
C GLU A 90 -11.86 2.48 8.46
N VAL A 91 -11.32 2.04 7.33
CA VAL A 91 -11.03 2.87 6.16
C VAL A 91 -11.92 2.42 5.01
N TRP A 92 -12.69 3.35 4.47
CA TRP A 92 -13.72 3.11 3.47
C TRP A 92 -13.34 3.83 2.19
N LEU A 93 -13.13 3.07 1.12
CA LEU A 93 -12.58 3.57 -0.13
C LEU A 93 -13.47 3.20 -1.30
N ASN A 94 -13.55 4.11 -2.27
CA ASN A 94 -14.16 3.88 -3.56
C ASN A 94 -13.09 3.36 -4.53
N THR A 95 -13.13 2.08 -4.87
CA THR A 95 -12.12 1.50 -5.76
C THR A 95 -12.76 0.50 -6.74
N SER A 96 -11.94 -0.15 -7.57
CA SER A 96 -12.37 -1.21 -8.47
C SER A 96 -11.41 -2.38 -8.41
N THR A 97 -11.92 -3.61 -8.44
CA THR A 97 -11.09 -4.83 -8.51
C THR A 97 -10.21 -4.93 -9.76
N LYS A 98 -10.45 -4.06 -10.75
CA LYS A 98 -9.72 -4.03 -12.04
C LYS A 98 -8.70 -2.89 -12.14
N MET A 99 -8.63 -2.02 -11.12
CA MET A 99 -7.78 -0.84 -11.10
C MET A 99 -6.40 -1.17 -10.52
N ILE A 100 -5.35 -0.60 -11.11
CA ILE A 100 -3.96 -0.79 -10.65
C ILE A 100 -3.75 -0.12 -9.29
N GLU A 101 -4.44 0.97 -9.01
CA GLU A 101 -4.39 1.74 -7.78
C GLU A 101 -4.94 0.92 -6.61
N THR A 102 -5.86 -0.01 -6.89
CA THR A 102 -6.32 -0.98 -5.88
C THR A 102 -5.23 -1.98 -5.52
N LEU A 103 -4.44 -2.42 -6.52
CA LEU A 103 -3.26 -3.24 -6.27
C LEU A 103 -2.23 -2.45 -5.45
N ASN A 104 -1.98 -1.19 -5.83
CA ASN A 104 -1.08 -0.28 -5.13
C ASN A 104 -1.49 -0.12 -3.66
N ILE A 105 -2.76 0.21 -3.38
CA ILE A 105 -3.29 0.35 -2.02
C ILE A 105 -3.05 -0.92 -1.19
N LEU A 106 -3.38 -2.09 -1.72
CA LEU A 106 -3.19 -3.33 -0.97
C LEU A 106 -1.71 -3.64 -0.73
N HIS A 107 -0.86 -3.42 -1.72
CA HIS A 107 0.57 -3.68 -1.61
C HIS A 107 1.29 -2.67 -0.72
N MET A 108 0.84 -1.42 -0.70
CA MET A 108 1.22 -0.37 0.25
C MET A 108 0.90 -0.80 1.67
N LEU A 109 -0.28 -1.40 1.89
CA LEU A 109 -0.74 -1.91 3.17
C LEU A 109 -0.18 -3.30 3.52
N GLY A 110 0.79 -3.81 2.75
CA GLY A 110 1.44 -5.10 3.00
C GLY A 110 0.62 -6.35 2.67
N ILE A 111 -0.55 -6.20 2.01
CA ILE A 111 -1.42 -7.30 1.59
C ILE A 111 -1.00 -7.74 0.19
N LYS A 112 -0.07 -8.71 0.12
CA LYS A 112 0.52 -9.18 -1.15
C LYS A 112 -0.27 -10.30 -1.84
N GLU A 113 -1.14 -11.00 -1.12
CA GLU A 113 -1.94 -12.10 -1.66
C GLU A 113 -3.37 -11.64 -1.99
N PHE A 114 -3.52 -10.98 -3.13
CA PHE A 114 -4.77 -10.29 -3.51
C PHE A 114 -5.52 -10.95 -4.68
N HIS A 115 -4.95 -11.97 -5.32
CA HIS A 115 -5.53 -12.59 -6.53
C HIS A 115 -6.88 -13.27 -6.27
N HIS A 116 -7.18 -13.63 -5.02
CA HIS A 116 -8.35 -14.42 -4.64
C HIS A 116 -9.70 -13.67 -4.70
N TYR A 117 -9.72 -12.35 -4.86
CA TYR A 117 -10.97 -11.56 -4.94
C TYR A 117 -11.22 -10.94 -6.30
N ARG A 118 -10.30 -11.08 -7.27
CA ARG A 118 -10.53 -10.61 -8.64
C ARG A 118 -11.83 -11.22 -9.18
N ASN A 119 -12.68 -10.37 -9.75
CA ASN A 119 -13.99 -10.73 -10.34
C ASN A 119 -15.07 -11.20 -9.34
N LYS A 120 -14.88 -11.04 -8.02
CA LYS A 120 -15.95 -11.31 -7.04
C LYS A 120 -16.80 -10.07 -6.82
N ALA A 121 -18.13 -10.25 -6.72
CA ALA A 121 -19.06 -9.18 -6.35
C ALA A 121 -18.91 -8.76 -4.88
N THR A 122 -18.68 -9.75 -4.02
CA THR A 122 -18.37 -9.56 -2.60
C THR A 122 -17.21 -10.45 -2.19
N TYR A 123 -16.38 -9.98 -1.27
CA TYR A 123 -15.29 -10.74 -0.70
C TYR A 123 -14.99 -10.26 0.72
N LYS A 124 -14.59 -11.18 1.59
CA LYS A 124 -14.11 -10.87 2.94
C LYS A 124 -12.89 -11.73 3.24
N ALA A 125 -11.82 -11.08 3.67
CA ALA A 125 -10.66 -11.70 4.27
C ALA A 125 -10.51 -11.21 5.71
N THR A 126 -10.09 -12.12 6.59
CA THR A 126 -9.88 -11.87 8.02
C THR A 126 -8.56 -12.50 8.43
N ASN A 127 -8.02 -12.09 9.58
CA ASN A 127 -6.72 -12.56 10.09
C ASN A 127 -5.58 -12.33 9.08
N LEU A 128 -5.64 -11.21 8.36
CA LEU A 128 -4.56 -10.81 7.47
C LEU A 128 -3.28 -10.56 8.26
N VAL A 129 -2.16 -10.96 7.65
CA VAL A 129 -0.81 -10.71 8.18
C VAL A 129 -0.09 -9.83 7.16
N PRO A 130 -0.23 -8.49 7.25
CA PRO A 130 0.53 -7.57 6.42
C PRO A 130 2.02 -7.84 6.49
N LYS A 131 2.70 -7.72 5.35
CA LYS A 131 4.16 -7.79 5.25
C LYS A 131 4.68 -6.52 4.61
N HIS A 132 5.47 -5.78 5.38
CA HIS A 132 6.07 -4.52 4.97
C HIS A 132 7.58 -4.66 4.71
N ASP A 133 8.05 -5.87 4.45
CA ASP A 133 9.45 -6.14 4.14
C ASP A 133 9.90 -5.31 2.94
N PHE A 134 11.15 -4.85 3.00
CA PHE A 134 11.77 -4.06 1.95
C PHE A 134 13.23 -4.46 1.84
N ASN A 135 13.58 -5.17 0.77
CA ASN A 135 14.92 -5.67 0.53
C ASN A 135 15.57 -4.84 -0.57
N VAL A 136 16.83 -4.46 -0.33
CA VAL A 136 17.60 -3.58 -1.19
C VAL A 136 18.94 -4.23 -1.48
N LEU A 137 19.13 -4.67 -2.72
CA LEU A 137 20.40 -5.12 -3.25
C LEU A 137 21.22 -3.90 -3.65
N VAL A 138 22.28 -3.62 -2.89
CA VAL A 138 23.10 -2.42 -3.09
C VAL A 138 24.23 -2.72 -4.06
N GLU A 139 24.43 -1.82 -5.01
CA GLU A 139 25.38 -1.94 -6.11
C GLU A 139 26.35 -0.74 -6.10
N ASP A 140 27.58 -0.96 -6.58
CA ASP A 140 28.51 0.14 -6.89
C ASP A 140 28.30 0.66 -8.32
N ALA A 141 29.08 1.68 -8.71
CA ALA A 141 29.02 2.31 -10.02
C ALA A 141 29.33 1.34 -11.20
N ASP A 142 30.03 0.24 -10.92
CA ASP A 142 30.37 -0.80 -11.89
C ASP A 142 29.34 -1.97 -11.87
N GLU A 143 28.19 -1.77 -11.22
CA GLU A 143 27.11 -2.74 -11.00
C GLU A 143 27.52 -3.99 -10.17
N ASN A 144 28.66 -3.93 -9.48
CA ASN A 144 29.06 -5.00 -8.55
C ASN A 144 28.14 -4.97 -7.33
N LYS A 145 27.64 -6.15 -6.96
CA LYS A 145 26.75 -6.29 -5.80
C LYS A 145 27.60 -6.22 -4.53
N LEU A 146 27.32 -5.25 -3.66
CA LEU A 146 28.08 -5.02 -2.42
C LEU A 146 27.49 -5.81 -1.25
N PHE A 147 26.18 -5.64 -1.02
CA PHE A 147 25.45 -6.32 0.05
C PHE A 147 23.94 -6.30 -0.21
N LEU A 148 23.21 -7.16 0.50
CA LEU A 148 21.75 -7.12 0.58
C LEU A 148 21.32 -6.59 1.95
N ALA A 149 20.58 -5.48 1.96
CA ALA A 149 19.92 -4.97 3.14
C ALA A 149 18.48 -5.47 3.20
N LYS A 150 18.12 -6.17 4.28
CA LYS A 150 16.79 -6.73 4.50
C LYS A 150 16.08 -5.93 5.59
N PHE A 151 15.25 -4.97 5.20
CA PHE A 151 14.49 -4.15 6.14
C PHE A 151 13.20 -4.85 6.56
N LYS A 152 12.87 -4.70 7.84
CA LYS A 152 11.59 -5.11 8.43
C LYS A 152 10.93 -3.92 9.08
N PHE A 153 9.67 -3.70 8.73
CA PHE A 153 8.88 -2.60 9.26
C PHE A 153 7.63 -3.12 9.96
N PRO A 154 7.30 -2.59 11.15
CA PRO A 154 6.06 -2.94 11.82
C PRO A 154 4.82 -2.39 11.13
N TYR A 155 4.95 -1.29 10.36
CA TYR A 155 3.83 -0.60 9.71
C TYR A 155 4.19 -0.06 8.34
N ALA A 156 3.19 0.06 7.46
CA ALA A 156 3.31 0.61 6.11
C ALA A 156 3.91 2.03 6.06
N CYS A 157 3.52 2.92 7.00
CA CYS A 157 4.05 4.29 7.05
C CYS A 157 5.56 4.34 7.29
N LYS A 158 6.10 3.39 8.07
CA LYS A 158 7.54 3.29 8.36
C LYS A 158 8.31 2.82 7.13
N ARG A 159 7.77 1.82 6.42
CA ARG A 159 8.31 1.37 5.13
C ARG A 159 8.39 2.51 4.12
N LEU A 160 7.30 3.27 3.94
CA LEU A 160 7.29 4.41 3.02
C LEU A 160 8.35 5.45 3.35
N LYS A 161 8.47 5.79 4.63
CA LYS A 161 9.49 6.72 5.11
C LYS A 161 10.91 6.24 4.78
N ALA A 162 11.18 4.93 4.85
CA ALA A 162 12.47 4.36 4.48
C ALA A 162 12.75 4.49 2.99
N VAL A 163 11.75 4.22 2.14
CA VAL A 163 11.86 4.41 0.68
C VAL A 163 12.17 5.87 0.35
N GLU A 164 11.43 6.81 0.95
CA GLU A 164 11.64 8.26 0.76
C GLU A 164 13.02 8.72 1.21
N TYR A 165 13.60 8.13 2.25
CA TYR A 165 14.97 8.44 2.67
C TYR A 165 16.01 7.83 1.74
N ILE A 166 15.86 6.56 1.34
CA ILE A 166 16.82 5.89 0.44
C ILE A 166 16.90 6.59 -0.92
N GLN A 167 15.77 7.03 -1.46
CA GLN A 167 15.71 7.74 -2.74
C GLN A 167 16.41 9.10 -2.72
N GLN A 168 16.78 9.65 -1.55
CA GLN A 168 17.59 10.87 -1.46
C GLN A 168 19.08 10.62 -1.75
N PHE A 169 19.52 9.36 -1.73
CA PHE A 169 20.93 8.99 -1.91
C PHE A 169 21.21 8.33 -3.27
N GLY A 170 20.17 8.02 -4.04
CA GLY A 170 20.34 7.31 -5.31
C GLY A 170 19.05 6.75 -5.89
N TYR A 171 19.23 5.82 -6.81
CA TYR A 171 18.19 5.30 -7.67
C TYR A 171 17.76 3.91 -7.20
N LEU A 172 16.48 3.80 -6.83
CA LEU A 172 15.86 2.52 -6.48
C LEU A 172 15.19 1.94 -7.72
N LYS A 173 15.51 0.70 -8.06
CA LYS A 173 14.89 -0.07 -9.14
C LYS A 173 14.14 -1.28 -8.56
N PRO A 174 12.80 -1.20 -8.48
CA PRO A 174 11.97 -2.31 -8.07
C PRO A 174 12.09 -3.56 -8.96
N TYR A 175 12.04 -4.73 -8.33
CA TYR A 175 11.76 -6.01 -9.01
C TYR A 175 10.29 -6.40 -8.79
N ALA A 176 9.41 -5.80 -9.59
CA ALA A 176 7.96 -5.96 -9.53
C ALA A 176 7.49 -7.34 -10.02
N THR A 177 8.25 -7.98 -10.91
CA THR A 177 7.93 -9.32 -11.44
C THR A 177 9.11 -10.26 -11.33
N LYS A 178 8.85 -11.58 -11.22
CA LYS A 178 9.90 -12.60 -11.15
C LYS A 178 10.89 -12.58 -12.33
N PHE A 179 10.48 -12.03 -13.47
CA PHE A 179 11.30 -11.97 -14.68
C PHE A 179 12.34 -10.86 -14.63
N GLU A 180 12.11 -9.82 -13.83
CA GLU A 180 13.02 -8.67 -13.71
C GLU A 180 14.30 -8.99 -12.95
N TYR A 181 14.28 -10.03 -12.11
CA TYR A 181 15.43 -10.40 -11.28
C TYR A 181 16.64 -10.88 -12.09
N GLY A 182 16.42 -11.51 -13.25
CA GLY A 182 17.52 -12.08 -14.04
C GLY A 182 18.46 -12.96 -13.20
N LYS A 183 19.74 -12.57 -13.14
CA LYS A 183 20.76 -13.26 -12.32
C LYS A 183 20.70 -12.88 -10.83
N ASP A 184 20.14 -11.72 -10.50
CA ASP A 184 20.09 -11.20 -9.13
C ASP A 184 19.15 -12.02 -8.22
N ILE A 185 18.32 -12.87 -8.82
CA ILE A 185 17.41 -13.78 -8.11
C ILE A 185 18.11 -14.62 -7.03
N THR A 186 19.41 -14.90 -7.19
CA THR A 186 20.20 -15.69 -6.24
C THR A 186 20.51 -14.96 -4.93
N TYR A 187 20.42 -13.63 -4.90
CA TYR A 187 20.68 -12.84 -3.70
C TYR A 187 19.47 -12.79 -2.76
N PHE A 188 18.26 -13.02 -3.27
CA PHE A 188 17.02 -12.88 -2.51
C PHE A 188 16.51 -14.21 -1.96
N ASP A 189 15.83 -14.16 -0.82
CA ASP A 189 15.16 -15.33 -0.25
C ASP A 189 14.01 -15.76 -1.17
N LYS A 190 13.91 -17.06 -1.47
CA LYS A 190 12.86 -17.59 -2.36
C LYS A 190 11.43 -17.21 -1.92
N SER A 191 11.21 -17.02 -0.62
CA SER A 191 9.91 -16.66 -0.05
C SER A 191 9.50 -15.19 -0.28
N THR A 192 10.43 -14.32 -0.68
CA THR A 192 10.15 -12.91 -0.99
C THR A 192 9.93 -12.67 -2.48
N ILE A 193 10.30 -13.62 -3.34
CA ILE A 193 10.07 -13.53 -4.77
C ILE A 193 8.57 -13.72 -5.06
N ARG A 194 7.98 -12.75 -5.77
CA ARG A 194 6.57 -12.73 -6.13
C ARG A 194 6.39 -12.80 -7.64
N GLU A 195 5.24 -13.32 -8.07
CA GLU A 195 4.86 -13.35 -9.48
C GLU A 195 4.62 -11.92 -10.02
N ALA A 196 3.93 -11.09 -9.25
CA ALA A 196 3.65 -9.70 -9.58
C ALA A 196 3.40 -8.85 -8.31
N GLU A 197 4.00 -7.66 -8.27
CA GLU A 197 3.74 -6.62 -7.30
C GLU A 197 3.53 -5.26 -7.97
N ALA A 198 2.81 -4.37 -7.29
CA ALA A 198 2.85 -2.95 -7.60
C ALA A 198 4.29 -2.44 -7.55
N TYR A 199 4.71 -1.72 -8.60
CA TYR A 199 6.10 -1.29 -8.80
C TYR A 199 6.64 -0.49 -7.60
N GLU A 200 5.91 0.54 -7.16
CA GLU A 200 6.29 1.40 -6.02
C GLU A 200 6.33 0.65 -4.68
N TYR A 201 5.64 -0.49 -4.60
CA TYR A 201 5.47 -1.26 -3.37
C TYR A 201 6.10 -2.65 -3.45
N ALA A 202 7.09 -2.82 -4.34
CA ALA A 202 7.84 -4.07 -4.47
C ALA A 202 8.61 -4.40 -3.19
N THR A 203 8.67 -5.69 -2.88
CA THR A 203 9.39 -6.21 -1.72
C THR A 203 10.89 -6.19 -1.97
N ASN A 204 11.35 -6.54 -3.16
CA ASN A 204 12.77 -6.60 -3.52
C ASN A 204 13.11 -5.53 -4.56
N ASN A 205 14.28 -4.91 -4.39
CA ASN A 205 14.73 -3.79 -5.19
C ASN A 205 16.24 -3.88 -5.37
N SER A 206 16.78 -3.37 -6.48
CA SER A 206 18.17 -2.96 -6.55
C SER A 206 18.31 -1.47 -6.30
N PHE A 207 19.50 -1.07 -5.85
CA PHE A 207 19.79 0.31 -5.51
C PHE A 207 21.21 0.67 -5.91
N LEU A 208 21.31 1.78 -6.64
CA LEU A 208 22.55 2.39 -7.07
C LEU A 208 22.65 3.77 -6.44
N PHE A 209 23.73 4.04 -5.71
CA PHE A 209 23.99 5.38 -5.19
C PHE A 209 24.25 6.37 -6.33
N GLU A 210 23.83 7.62 -6.14
CA GLU A 210 24.11 8.69 -7.11
C GLU A 210 25.60 9.12 -7.08
N ASP A 211 26.25 8.99 -5.93
CA ASP A 211 27.67 9.30 -5.76
C ASP A 211 28.56 8.12 -6.18
N GLU A 212 29.35 8.31 -7.25
CA GLU A 212 30.30 7.33 -7.79
C GLU A 212 31.44 6.98 -6.81
N GLY A 213 31.70 7.81 -5.79
CA GLY A 213 32.69 7.57 -4.74
C GLY A 213 32.22 6.64 -3.62
N MET A 214 31.03 6.05 -3.75
CA MET A 214 30.43 5.23 -2.72
C MET A 214 31.18 3.91 -2.53
N ASN A 215 31.67 3.72 -1.31
CA ASN A 215 32.29 2.48 -0.87
C ASN A 215 31.38 1.72 0.10
N LEU A 216 31.70 0.43 0.31
CA LEU A 216 30.97 -0.45 1.21
C LEU A 216 30.69 0.18 2.58
N LYS A 217 31.69 0.78 3.23
CA LYS A 217 31.55 1.35 4.57
C LYS A 217 30.53 2.48 4.61
N THR A 218 30.58 3.40 3.65
CA THR A 218 29.62 4.51 3.56
C THR A 218 28.22 3.98 3.25
N GLY A 219 28.10 3.01 2.34
CA GLY A 219 26.81 2.40 1.99
C GLY A 219 26.14 1.74 3.20
N LEU A 220 26.91 0.99 4.00
CA LEU A 220 26.41 0.39 5.25
C LEU A 220 25.89 1.45 6.22
N LEU A 221 26.67 2.51 6.47
CA LEU A 221 26.28 3.58 7.38
C LEU A 221 24.99 4.30 6.95
N ILE A 222 24.83 4.57 5.65
CA ILE A 222 23.61 5.20 5.13
C ILE A 222 22.40 4.27 5.35
N ILE A 223 22.52 2.99 4.98
CA ILE A 223 21.44 2.01 5.10
C ILE A 223 21.03 1.82 6.58
N GLU A 224 21.99 1.74 7.50
CA GLU A 224 21.74 1.66 8.94
C GLU A 224 21.03 2.91 9.47
N GLU A 225 21.47 4.10 9.07
CA GLU A 225 20.83 5.35 9.51
C GLU A 225 19.41 5.50 8.93
N VAL A 226 19.18 5.04 7.69
CA VAL A 226 17.83 4.97 7.11
C VAL A 226 16.93 4.08 7.95
N ALA A 227 17.37 2.87 8.33
CA ALA A 227 16.58 1.95 9.16
C ALA A 227 16.16 2.61 10.48
N LYS A 228 17.12 3.25 11.15
CA LYS A 228 16.92 3.96 12.40
C LYS A 228 15.95 5.14 12.27
N LEU A 229 16.13 6.01 11.28
CA LEU A 229 15.28 7.19 11.07
C LEU A 229 13.86 6.83 10.61
N SER A 230 13.73 5.74 9.86
CA SER A 230 12.44 5.21 9.42
C SER A 230 11.74 4.38 10.49
N GLY A 231 12.46 3.93 11.54
CA GLY A 231 11.90 3.13 12.63
C GLY A 231 11.65 1.67 12.26
N GLY A 232 12.56 1.09 11.46
CA GLY A 232 12.59 -0.33 11.15
C GLY A 232 13.92 -0.96 11.56
N ASP A 233 13.94 -2.29 11.47
CA ASP A 233 15.16 -3.09 11.67
C ASP A 233 15.76 -3.43 10.31
N VAL A 234 17.09 -3.52 10.24
CA VAL A 234 17.80 -3.95 9.03
C VAL A 234 18.77 -5.08 9.36
N ASP A 235 18.72 -6.13 8.56
CA ASP A 235 19.72 -7.20 8.55
C ASP A 235 20.55 -7.07 7.27
N ILE A 236 21.88 -7.05 7.40
CA ILE A 236 22.79 -6.82 6.28
C ILE A 236 23.56 -8.10 5.98
N VAL A 237 23.41 -8.58 4.75
CA VAL A 237 24.11 -9.75 4.23
C VAL A 237 25.21 -9.28 3.29
N LEU A 238 26.46 -9.39 3.75
CA LEU A 238 27.63 -9.12 2.93
C LEU A 238 27.88 -10.26 1.95
N PHE A 239 28.29 -9.93 0.73
CA PHE A 239 28.67 -10.93 -0.25
C PHE A 239 30.17 -11.22 -0.16
N SER A 240 30.51 -12.50 -0.25
CA SER A 240 31.91 -12.93 -0.34
C SER A 240 32.35 -12.78 -1.79
N HIS A 241 33.27 -11.85 -2.06
CA HIS A 241 33.96 -11.75 -3.34
C HIS A 241 35.18 -12.67 -3.36
#